data_AF-A0A953Q653-F1
#
_entry.id   AF-A0A953Q653-F1
#
_cell.length_a   1.000
_cell.length_b   1.000
_cell.length_c   1.000
_cell.angle_alpha   90.00
_cell.angle_beta   90.00
_cell.angle_gamma   90.00
#
_symmetry.space_group_name_H-M   'P 1'
#
loop_
_entity.id
_entity.type
_entity.pdbx_description
1 polymer ?
#
loop_
_entity_poly.entity_id
_entity_poly.type
_entity_poly.pdbx_seq_one_letter_code
_entity_poly.pdbx_strand_id
1 'polypeptide(L)' 'MWWILFTAADLYIGLIVLKTMAPSLTPEKQRRLAVVEKVLWGSIAVLAVVFVVKIWRR' A
#
# COMPACT_ATOMS: atom_id res chain seq x y z
N MET A 1 17.89 6.03 0.85
CA MET A 1 16.70 6.40 0.04
C MET A 1 16.04 5.20 -0.60
N TRP A 2 16.81 4.18 -1.04
CA TRP A 2 16.30 2.90 -1.55
C TRP A 2 15.26 2.21 -0.67
N TRP A 3 15.34 2.36 0.66
CA TRP A 3 14.36 1.82 1.60
C TRP A 3 12.92 2.29 1.35
N ILE A 4 12.68 3.55 0.96
CA ILE A 4 11.31 4.05 0.70
C ILE A 4 10.72 3.39 -0.56
N LEU A 5 11.54 3.24 -1.59
CA LEU A 5 11.19 2.49 -2.81
C LEU A 5 10.91 1.02 -2.49
N PHE A 6 11.75 0.39 -1.66
CA PHE A 6 11.56 -0.99 -1.22
C PHE A 6 10.26 -1.18 -0.44
N THR A 7 9.96 -0.29 0.52
CA THR A 7 8.73 -0.34 1.31
C THR A 7 7.48 -0.07 0.45
N ALA A 8 7.56 0.85 -0.52
CA ALA A 8 6.47 1.09 -1.46
C ALA A 8 6.20 -0.12 -2.36
N ALA A 9 7.26 -0.78 -2.84
CA ALA A 9 7.15 -2.01 -3.62
C ALA A 9 6.55 -3.17 -2.79
N ASP A 10 6.96 -3.32 -1.53
CA ASP A 10 6.45 -4.36 -0.64
C ASP A 10 4.94 -4.17 -0.32
N LEU A 11 4.53 -2.92 -0.06
CA LEU A 11 3.11 -2.56 0.09
C LEU A 11 2.29 -2.87 -1.18
N TYR A 12 2.87 -2.64 -2.36
CA TYR A 12 2.23 -2.94 -3.64
C TYR A 12 2.09 -4.45 -3.88
N ILE A 13 3.13 -5.23 -3.57
CA ILE A 13 3.08 -6.70 -3.64
C ILE A 13 2.03 -7.23 -2.65
N GLY A 14 1.99 -6.69 -1.44
CA GLY A 14 0.96 -7.00 -0.43
C GLY A 14 -0.46 -6.76 -0.96
N LEU A 15 -0.71 -5.66 -1.68
CA LEU A 15 -2.00 -5.41 -2.35
C LEU A 15 -2.33 -6.46 -3.41
N ILE A 16 -1.35 -6.86 -4.22
CA ILE A 16 -1.56 -7.89 -5.26
C ILE A 16 -1.94 -9.22 -4.62
N VAL A 17 -1.19 -9.66 -3.60
CA VAL A 17 -1.47 -10.90 -2.86
C VAL A 17 -2.83 -10.83 -2.18
N LEU A 18 -3.18 -9.68 -1.61
CA LEU A 18 -4.48 -9.47 -0.99
C LEU A 18 -5.62 -9.57 -2.01
N LYS A 19 -5.41 -9.03 -3.22
CA LYS A 19 -6.38 -9.06 -4.32
C LYS A 19 -6.51 -10.45 -4.94
N THR A 20 -5.43 -11.24 -5.02
CA THR A 20 -5.49 -12.63 -5.49
C THR A 20 -6.18 -13.54 -4.47
N MET A 21 -6.12 -13.23 -3.17
CA MET A 21 -6.86 -13.96 -2.13
C MET A 21 -8.31 -13.49 -1.97
N ALA A 22 -8.65 -12.28 -2.42
CA ALA A 22 -10.00 -11.70 -2.37
C ALA A 22 -11.17 -12.61 -2.81
N PRO A 23 -11.07 -13.39 -3.91
CA PRO A 23 -12.18 -14.25 -4.36
C PRO A 23 -12.51 -15.42 -3.42
N SER A 24 -11.59 -15.77 -2.51
CA SER A 24 -11.79 -16.83 -1.50
C SER A 24 -12.29 -16.32 -0.15
N LEU A 25 -12.45 -15.00 0.02
CA LEU A 25 -12.78 -14.39 1.31
C LEU A 25 -14.29 -14.23 1.51
N THR A 26 -14.74 -14.54 2.74
CA THR A 26 -16.12 -14.34 3.16
C THR A 26 -16.55 -12.86 3.03
N PRO A 27 -17.84 -12.56 2.82
CA PRO A 27 -18.33 -11.18 2.62
C PRO A 27 -17.96 -10.22 3.77
N GLU A 28 -17.86 -10.72 5.00
CA GLU A 28 -17.35 -9.99 6.17
C GLU A 28 -15.89 -9.50 5.98
N LYS A 29 -15.04 -10.37 5.42
CA LYS A 29 -13.62 -10.09 5.17
C LYS A 29 -13.43 -9.20 3.93
N GLN A 30 -14.32 -9.27 2.94
CA GLN A 30 -14.30 -8.36 1.78
C GLN A 30 -14.51 -6.90 2.18
N ARG A 31 -15.43 -6.62 3.13
CA ARG A 31 -15.60 -5.26 3.68
C ARG A 31 -14.33 -4.77 4.37
N ARG A 32 -13.68 -5.63 5.15
CA ARG A 32 -12.38 -5.30 5.77
C ARG A 32 -11.29 -5.09 4.72
N LEU A 33 -11.28 -5.87 3.64
CA LEU A 33 -10.35 -5.72 2.53
C LEU A 33 -10.42 -4.32 1.90
N ALA A 34 -11.63 -3.80 1.66
CA ALA A 34 -11.82 -2.47 1.10
C ALA A 34 -11.29 -1.36 2.02
N VAL A 35 -11.38 -1.54 3.34
CA VAL A 35 -10.78 -0.63 4.33
C VAL A 35 -9.26 -0.74 4.30
N VAL A 36 -8.73 -1.97 4.30
CA VAL A 36 -7.29 -2.24 4.24
C VAL A 36 -6.68 -1.67 2.96
N GLU A 37 -7.34 -1.84 1.81
CA GLU A 37 -6.91 -1.28 0.53
C GLU A 37 -6.83 0.25 0.58
N LYS A 38 -7.84 0.92 1.13
CA LYS A 38 -7.80 2.39 1.32
C LYS A 38 -6.66 2.83 2.23
N VAL A 39 -6.41 2.10 3.32
CA VAL A 39 -5.31 2.41 4.25
C VAL A 39 -3.96 2.22 3.56
N LEU A 40 -3.76 1.13 2.83
CA LEU A 40 -2.53 0.85 2.08
C LEU A 40 -2.26 1.92 1.01
N TRP A 41 -3.26 2.31 0.23
CA TRP A 41 -3.13 3.41 -0.73
C TRP A 41 -2.78 4.74 -0.03
N GLY A 42 -3.39 5.01 1.12
CA GLY A 42 -3.04 6.18 1.95
C GLY A 42 -1.58 6.15 2.41
N SER A 43 -1.09 5.00 2.89
CA SER A 43 0.30 4.84 3.31
C SER A 43 1.29 5.01 2.14
N ILE A 44 0.97 4.48 0.96
CA ILE A 44 1.78 4.66 -0.26
C ILE A 44 1.84 6.14 -0.65
N ALA A 45 0.71 6.85 -0.60
CA ALA A 45 0.65 8.28 -0.90
C ALA A 45 1.52 9.11 0.07
N VAL A 46 1.44 8.82 1.37
CA VAL A 46 2.29 9.50 2.38
C VAL A 46 3.78 9.22 2.12
N LEU A 47 4.16 7.97 1.85
CA LEU A 47 5.53 7.62 1.52
C LEU A 47 6.03 8.34 0.27
N ALA A 48 5.19 8.46 -0.77
CA ALA A 48 5.50 9.20 -1.98
C ALA A 48 5.72 10.69 -1.70
N VAL A 49 4.85 11.32 -0.92
CA VAL A 49 5.00 12.74 -0.51
C VAL A 49 6.28 12.94 0.28
N VAL A 50 6.56 12.09 1.28
CA VAL A 50 7.79 12.15 2.08
C VAL A 50 9.02 11.99 1.18
N PHE A 51 8.98 11.08 0.21
CA PHE A 51 10.07 10.89 -0.75
C PHE A 51 10.31 12.13 -1.61
N VAL A 52 9.26 12.70 -2.20
CA VAL A 52 9.34 13.91 -3.03
C VAL A 52 9.88 15.08 -2.21
N VAL A 53 9.31 15.36 -1.04
CA VAL A 53 9.77 16.44 -0.15
C VAL A 53 11.24 16.28 0.22
N LYS A 54 11.69 15.04 0.47
CA LYS A 54 13.07 14.75 0.86
C LYS A 54 14.05 14.89 -0.31
N ILE A 55 13.62 14.60 -1.55
CA ILE A 55 14.40 14.89 -2.76
C ILE A 55 14.48 16.39 -3.00
N TRP A 56 13.37 17.11 -2.84
CA TRP A 56 13.27 18.54 -3.15
C TRP A 56 14.02 19.43 -2.16
N ARG A 57 14.17 19.00 -0.90
CA ARG A 57 14.99 19.68 0.12
C ARG A 57 16.49 19.39 0.02
N ARG A 58 16.92 18.60 -0.96
CA ARG A 58 18.32 18.18 -1.14
C ARG A 58 18.95 18.92 -2.31
#